data_AF-A0A2G5IXR2-F1
#
_entry.id   AF-A0A2G5IXR2-F1
#
_cell.length_a   1.000
_cell.length_b   1.000
_cell.length_c   1.000
_cell.angle_alpha   90.00
_cell.angle_beta   90.00
_cell.angle_gamma   90.00
#
_symmetry.space_group_name_H-M   'P 1'
#
loop_
_entity.id
_entity.type
_entity.pdbx_description
1 polymer ?
#
loop_
_entity_poly.entity_id
_entity_poly.type
_entity_poly.pdbx_seq_one_letter_code
_entity_poly.pdbx_strand_id
1 'polypeptide(L)' 'MNDADIKAFCAAHNIKTEIVTDPSGASQLAVNEDGMRQLADLAPDPVRAHALVDQLLTDAAADEEPPRS' A
#
# COMPACT_ATOMS: atom_id res chain seq x y z
N MET A 1 3.85 3.47 -17.62
CA MET A 1 4.36 4.05 -16.38
C MET A 1 5.47 3.12 -15.91
N ASN A 2 6.70 3.62 -15.82
CA ASN A 2 7.85 2.85 -15.36
C ASN A 2 7.99 2.98 -13.82
N ASP A 3 8.78 2.10 -13.19
CA ASP A 3 9.06 2.15 -11.75
C ASP A 3 9.59 3.52 -11.29
N ALA A 4 10.38 4.19 -12.13
CA ALA A 4 10.84 5.56 -11.91
C ALA A 4 9.68 6.58 -11.83
N ASP A 5 8.64 6.41 -12.64
CA ASP A 5 7.48 7.31 -12.64
C ASP A 5 6.63 7.09 -11.37
N ILE A 6 6.50 5.84 -10.93
CA ILE A 6 5.78 5.50 -9.68
C ILE A 6 6.51 6.10 -8.48
N LYS A 7 7.83 5.97 -8.43
CA LYS A 7 8.67 6.56 -7.38
C LYS A 7 8.57 8.08 -7.36
N ALA A 8 8.64 8.71 -8.53
CA ALA A 8 8.48 10.15 -8.66
C ALA A 8 7.09 10.62 -8.21
N PHE A 9 6.04 9.88 -8.55
CA PHE A 9 4.67 10.17 -8.11
C PHE A 9 4.54 10.09 -6.59
N CYS A 10 4.96 8.98 -5.97
CA CYS A 10 4.89 8.81 -4.52
C CYS A 10 5.68 9.91 -3.79
N ALA A 11 6.87 10.27 -4.28
CA ALA A 11 7.67 11.36 -3.71
C ALA A 11 6.99 12.72 -3.87
N ALA A 12 6.44 13.03 -5.04
CA ALA A 12 5.77 14.31 -5.32
C ALA A 12 4.53 14.52 -4.44
N HIS A 13 3.83 13.44 -4.12
CA HIS A 13 2.61 13.46 -3.32
C HIS A 13 2.82 13.18 -1.83
N ASN A 14 4.07 13.08 -1.36
CA ASN A 14 4.43 12.72 0.01
C ASN A 14 3.77 11.40 0.49
N ILE A 15 3.60 10.45 -0.45
CA ILE A 15 3.10 9.11 -0.16
C ILE A 15 4.17 8.34 0.59
N LYS A 16 3.82 7.84 1.77
CA LYS A 16 4.73 7.01 2.56
C LYS A 16 4.97 5.67 1.88
N THR A 17 6.24 5.34 1.75
CA THR A 17 6.70 4.09 1.14
C THR A 17 7.80 3.47 1.98
N GLU A 18 7.92 2.15 1.93
CA GLU A 18 8.97 1.39 2.60
C GLU A 18 9.68 0.47 1.61
N ILE A 19 10.91 0.07 1.94
CA ILE A 19 11.65 -0.92 1.15
C ILE A 19 11.37 -2.29 1.77
N VAL A 20 10.77 -3.16 0.99
CA VAL A 20 10.53 -4.55 1.36
C VAL A 20 11.53 -5.42 0.59
N THR A 21 12.29 -6.22 1.32
CA THR A 21 13.17 -7.23 0.74
C THR A 21 12.45 -8.57 0.76
N ASP A 22 12.31 -9.18 -0.40
CA ASP A 22 11.68 -10.49 -0.53
C ASP A 22 12.63 -11.63 -0.10
N PRO A 23 12.13 -12.87 0.05
CA PRO A 23 12.96 -14.02 0.44
C PRO A 23 14.06 -14.39 -0.57
N SER A 24 13.97 -13.91 -1.81
CA SER A 24 15.00 -14.09 -2.85
C SER A 24 16.13 -13.06 -2.75
N GLY A 25 15.99 -12.06 -1.87
CA GLY A 25 16.93 -10.96 -1.67
C GLY A 25 16.68 -9.75 -2.57
N ALA A 26 15.61 -9.75 -3.37
CA ALA A 26 15.24 -8.61 -4.19
C ALA A 26 14.54 -7.56 -3.31
N SER A 27 14.98 -6.31 -3.40
CA SER A 27 14.37 -5.20 -2.67
C SER A 27 13.47 -4.40 -3.59
N GLN A 28 12.23 -4.18 -3.17
CA GLN A 28 11.22 -3.43 -3.90
C GLN A 28 10.63 -2.33 -3.02
N LEU A 29 10.22 -1.23 -3.66
CA LEU A 29 9.54 -0.15 -2.96
C LEU A 29 8.05 -0.52 -2.85
N ALA A 30 7.55 -0.63 -1.63
CA ALA A 30 6.15 -0.86 -1.34
C ALA A 30 5.52 0.40 -0.74
N VAL A 31 4.22 0.56 -0.95
CA VAL A 31 3.42 1.57 -0.28
C VAL A 31 2.89 0.95 1.01
N ASN A 32 3.15 1.58 2.16
CA ASN A 32 2.68 1.08 3.44
C ASN A 32 1.21 1.48 3.68
N GLU A 33 0.62 1.04 4.79
CA GLU A 33 -0.80 1.31 5.11
C GLU A 33 -1.14 2.81 5.09
N ASP A 34 -0.29 3.63 5.72
CA ASP A 34 -0.45 5.09 5.70
C ASP A 34 -0.38 5.65 4.27
N GLY A 35 0.56 5.15 3.45
CA GLY A 35 0.70 5.53 2.07
C GLY A 35 -0.51 5.16 1.23
N MET A 36 -1.15 4.01 1.49
CA MET A 36 -2.38 3.61 0.81
C MET A 36 -3.54 4.55 1.14
N ARG A 37 -3.64 5.00 2.40
CA ARG A 37 -4.63 6.02 2.80
C ARG A 37 -4.37 7.37 2.12
N GLN A 38 -3.11 7.79 2.05
CA GLN A 38 -2.73 9.01 1.33
C GLN A 38 -3.01 8.92 -0.18
N LEU A 39 -2.87 7.74 -0.78
CA LEU A 39 -3.28 7.50 -2.17
C LEU A 39 -4.80 7.58 -2.34
N ALA A 40 -5.56 7.06 -1.36
CA ALA A 40 -7.02 7.15 -1.38
C ALA A 40 -7.51 8.61 -1.34
N ASP A 41 -6.82 9.51 -0.64
CA ASP A 41 -7.13 10.95 -0.63
C ASP A 41 -7.02 11.61 -2.01
N LEU A 42 -6.19 11.07 -2.91
CA LEU A 42 -5.98 11.59 -4.26
C LEU A 42 -6.99 11.03 -5.28
N ALA A 43 -7.84 10.08 -4.87
CA ALA A 43 -8.81 9.47 -5.75
C ALA A 43 -9.94 10.45 -6.14
N PRO A 44 -10.59 10.25 -7.30
CA PRO A 44 -11.77 11.05 -7.67
C PRO A 44 -12.93 10.92 -6.67
N ASP A 45 -13.00 9.79 -5.95
CA ASP A 45 -13.95 9.53 -4.86
C ASP A 45 -13.17 9.01 -3.63
N PRO A 46 -12.68 9.93 -2.77
CA PRO A 46 -11.85 9.57 -1.62
C PRO A 46 -12.58 8.67 -0.63
N VAL A 47 -13.87 8.89 -0.39
CA VAL A 47 -14.65 8.12 0.58
C VAL A 47 -14.71 6.65 0.17
N ARG A 48 -14.99 6.39 -1.10
CA ARG A 48 -15.00 5.03 -1.63
C ARG A 48 -13.60 4.42 -1.65
N ALA A 49 -12.58 5.20 -2.00
CA ALA A 49 -11.20 4.72 -2.03
C ALA A 49 -10.70 4.31 -0.64
N HIS A 50 -11.00 5.10 0.40
CA HIS A 50 -10.70 4.76 1.80
C HIS A 50 -11.41 3.49 2.23
N ALA A 51 -12.70 3.34 1.91
CA ALA A 51 -13.44 2.12 2.24
C ALA A 51 -12.82 0.86 1.61
N LEU A 52 -12.27 0.97 0.40
CA LEU A 52 -11.56 -0.13 -0.26
C LEU A 52 -10.20 -0.42 0.40
N VAL A 53 -9.44 0.62 0.77
CA VAL A 53 -8.17 0.46 1.51
C VAL A 53 -8.43 -0.21 2.86
N ASP A 54 -9.43 0.24 3.61
CA ASP A 54 -9.79 -0.35 4.89
C ASP A 54 -10.24 -1.81 4.74
N GLN A 55 -10.96 -2.15 3.67
CA GLN A 55 -11.34 -3.53 3.36
C GLN A 55 -10.12 -4.41 3.05
N LEU A 56 -9.19 -3.93 2.22
CA LEU A 56 -7.95 -4.65 1.90
C LEU A 56 -7.09 -4.91 3.15
N LEU A 57 -6.97 -3.91 4.03
CA LEU A 57 -6.23 -4.06 5.29
C LEU A 57 -6.91 -5.02 6.26
N THR A 58 -8.24 -5.02 6.31
CA THR A 58 -9.01 -5.96 7.13
C THR A 58 -8.86 -7.40 6.63
N ASP A 59 -8.94 -7.62 5.31
CA ASP A 59 -8.77 -8.94 4.71
C ASP A 59 -7.33 -9.45 4.87
N ALA A 60 -6.33 -8.57 4.72
CA ALA A 60 -4.92 -8.92 4.95
C ALA A 60 -4.67 -9.36 6.41
N ALA A 61 -5.27 -8.66 7.38
CA ALA A 61 -5.17 -9.03 8.79
C ALA A 61 -5.90 -10.36 9.11
N ALA A 62 -6.94 -10.72 8.36
CA ALA A 62 -7.66 -11.97 8.53
C ALA A 62 -6.91 -13.19 7.97
N ASP A 63 -6.05 -13.00 6.95
CA ASP A 63 -5.22 -14.06 6.36
C ASP A 63 -4.04 -14.46 7.27
N GLU A 64 -3.65 -13.61 8.23
CA GLU A 64 -2.63 -13.90 9.25
C GLU A 64 -3.17 -14.69 10.47
N GLU A 65 -4.46 -15.06 10.53
CA GLU A 65 -5.00 -15.84 11.66
C GLU A 65 -4.47 -17.30 11.59
N PRO A 66 -3.66 -17.80 12.55
CA PRO A 66 -3.21 -19.19 12.53
C PRO A 66 -4.42 -20.13 12.71
N PRO A 67 -4.39 -21.36 12.15
CA PRO A 67 -5.48 -22.31 12.32
C PRO A 67 -5.71 -22.52 13.82
N ARG A 68 -6.90 -22.14 14.30
CA ARG A 68 -7.32 -22.50 15.66
C ARG A 68 -7.32 -24.02 15.74
N SER A 69 -6.46 -24.51 16.63
CA SER A 69 -6.12 -25.92 16.85
C SER A 69 -7.33 -26.78 17.18
#